data_AF-A0A1Z9HXW1-F1
#
_entry.id   AF-A0A1Z9HXW1-F1
#
_cell.length_a   1.000
_cell.length_b   1.000
_cell.length_c   1.000
_cell.angle_alpha   90.00
_cell.angle_beta   90.00
_cell.angle_gamma   90.00
#
_symmetry.space_group_name_H-M   'P 1'
#
loop_
_entity.id
_entity.type
_entity.pdbx_description
1 polymer ?
#
loop_
_entity_poly.entity_id
_entity_poly.type
_entity_poly.pdbx_seq_one_letter_code
_entity_poly.pdbx_strand_id
1 'polypeptide(L)'
;MIADVIVDLQYGDSGKGKVAHHLCKINDYTHVVRYNGGCNAGHTIYHEGKKFVTHHIPCGVFHGIRSVIGPGCVVNIEQFNKEVDELEEAGFDVKNLIKIAANAHIITDFHMAQDAKDNTIGTTKRGNGPAYRDKYARKGVRAFEVPELHGYLVDMYSEIHDNPEFNEVKILFEGAQGFGLDIDWGDYPFVTSSHCTVGGAILNGVPPKSIRDVWGVAKVYETYVGEKPFEGTDDIFSKIREIGEEFGATTGRPRQINWMDMDSLKMALAINGVNRLVFNKADVLEEVQKWCIYSGINMFQFESSADMQTWIESEISDRVLDVTFSGNKHAI
;
A
#
# COMPACT_ATOMS: atom_id res chain seq x y z
N MET A 1 2.65 21.67 -10.42
CA MET A 1 2.26 20.50 -9.63
C MET A 1 2.76 19.25 -10.31
N ILE A 2 3.38 18.38 -9.53
CA ILE A 2 3.83 17.05 -9.95
C ILE A 2 3.41 16.03 -8.89
N ALA A 3 3.18 14.80 -9.31
CA ALA A 3 2.81 13.72 -8.40
C ALA A 3 3.56 12.44 -8.77
N ASP A 4 4.02 11.73 -7.75
CA ASP A 4 4.51 10.36 -7.88
C ASP A 4 3.55 9.41 -7.16
N VAL A 5 3.43 8.18 -7.63
CA VAL A 5 2.51 7.17 -7.07
C VAL A 5 3.27 5.92 -6.71
N ILE A 6 2.98 5.36 -5.52
CA ILE A 6 3.51 4.07 -5.09
C ILE A 6 2.39 3.04 -5.06
N VAL A 7 2.57 1.97 -5.82
CA VAL A 7 1.66 0.82 -5.91
C VAL A 7 2.40 -0.46 -5.51
N ASP A 8 1.68 -1.39 -4.87
CA ASP A 8 2.14 -2.77 -4.68
C ASP A 8 1.65 -3.61 -5.86
N LEU A 9 2.56 -4.38 -6.45
CA LEU A 9 2.28 -5.14 -7.67
C LEU A 9 1.77 -6.55 -7.39
N GLN A 10 1.67 -6.95 -6.13
CA GLN A 10 1.29 -8.29 -5.69
C GLN A 10 0.08 -8.20 -4.74
N TYR A 11 0.00 -9.07 -3.73
CA TYR A 11 -1.13 -9.18 -2.81
C TYR A 11 -1.00 -8.28 -1.57
N GLY A 12 -0.18 -7.22 -1.66
CA GLY A 12 0.15 -6.37 -0.52
C GLY A 12 1.36 -6.86 0.27
N ASP A 13 1.78 -6.05 1.23
CA ASP A 13 2.96 -6.28 2.08
C ASP A 13 4.30 -6.32 1.34
N SER A 14 4.40 -5.86 0.09
CA SER A 14 5.65 -5.86 -0.67
C SER A 14 6.73 -4.90 -0.16
N GLY A 15 6.48 -4.20 0.95
CA GLY A 15 7.40 -3.21 1.52
C GLY A 15 7.23 -1.80 0.97
N LYS A 16 6.07 -1.47 0.38
CA LYS A 16 5.76 -0.13 -0.14
C LYS A 16 5.88 1.00 0.88
N GLY A 17 5.61 0.75 2.16
CA GLY A 17 5.81 1.74 3.23
C GLY A 17 7.28 2.16 3.39
N LYS A 18 8.21 1.21 3.28
CA LYS A 18 9.65 1.48 3.27
C LYS A 18 10.05 2.33 2.06
N VAL A 19 9.52 2.02 0.88
CA VAL A 19 9.78 2.80 -0.34
C VAL A 19 9.25 4.23 -0.20
N ALA A 20 8.01 4.38 0.29
CA ALA A 20 7.40 5.68 0.54
C ALA A 20 8.22 6.53 1.53
N HIS A 21 8.65 5.93 2.63
CA HIS A 21 9.48 6.58 3.63
C HIS A 21 10.82 7.05 3.07
N HIS A 22 11.51 6.21 2.30
CA HIS A 22 12.75 6.59 1.64
C HIS A 22 12.54 7.74 0.65
N LEU A 23 11.48 7.69 -0.17
CA LEU A 23 11.17 8.76 -1.12
C LEU A 23 10.86 10.09 -0.43
N CYS A 24 10.17 10.07 0.72
CA CYS A 24 9.93 11.25 1.55
C CYS A 24 11.24 11.88 2.07
N LYS A 25 12.26 11.05 2.31
CA LYS A 25 13.56 11.52 2.80
C LYS A 25 14.40 12.19 1.71
N ILE A 26 14.36 11.68 0.48
CA ILE A 26 15.27 12.10 -0.60
C ILE A 26 14.65 13.13 -1.57
N ASN A 27 13.33 13.30 -1.54
CA ASN A 27 12.61 14.24 -2.39
C ASN A 27 11.95 15.33 -1.55
N ASP A 28 11.76 16.49 -2.19
CA ASP A 28 11.05 17.64 -1.63
C ASP A 28 9.55 17.53 -1.94
N TYR A 29 8.84 16.61 -1.28
CA TYR A 29 7.38 16.54 -1.36
C TYR A 29 6.74 17.52 -0.38
N THR A 30 5.72 18.22 -0.86
CA THR A 30 4.86 19.04 0.00
C THR A 30 3.78 18.22 0.69
N HIS A 31 3.34 17.12 0.04
CA HIS A 31 2.22 16.31 0.49
C HIS A 31 2.50 14.82 0.35
N VAL A 32 2.05 14.04 1.33
CA VAL A 32 1.88 12.58 1.19
C VAL A 32 0.40 12.24 1.34
N VAL A 33 -0.18 11.61 0.32
CA VAL A 33 -1.62 11.36 0.26
C VAL A 33 -1.90 9.86 0.22
N ARG A 34 -2.60 9.36 1.24
CA ARG A 34 -3.20 8.03 1.19
C ARG A 34 -4.46 8.10 0.34
N TYR A 35 -4.52 7.32 -0.73
CA TYR A 35 -5.53 7.51 -1.79
C TYR A 35 -6.63 6.45 -1.83
N ASN A 36 -6.47 5.32 -1.14
CA ASN A 36 -7.43 4.22 -1.10
C ASN A 36 -7.35 3.46 0.24
N GLY A 37 -8.18 2.43 0.38
CA GLY A 37 -8.21 1.57 1.57
C GLY A 37 -8.79 2.26 2.81
N GLY A 38 -8.36 1.80 3.98
CA GLY A 38 -8.71 2.33 5.30
C GLY A 38 -7.81 1.68 6.35
N CYS A 39 -8.31 1.38 7.55
CA CYS A 39 -7.52 0.74 8.61
C CYS A 39 -7.26 -0.76 8.42
N ASN A 40 -7.55 -1.30 7.23
CA ASN A 40 -7.42 -2.72 6.92
C ASN A 40 -6.01 -3.15 6.47
N ALA A 41 -5.10 -2.20 6.20
CA ALA A 41 -3.69 -2.50 5.95
C ALA A 41 -2.81 -1.68 6.89
N GLY A 42 -1.92 -2.36 7.61
CA GLY A 42 -0.86 -1.73 8.38
C GLY A 42 0.38 -1.58 7.50
N HIS A 43 0.96 -0.39 7.44
CA HIS A 43 2.22 -0.11 6.80
C HIS A 43 3.31 -0.03 7.86
N THR A 44 4.26 -0.97 7.79
CA THR A 44 5.42 -0.95 8.67
C THR A 44 6.42 0.08 8.16
N ILE A 45 6.77 1.03 9.03
CA ILE A 45 7.75 2.08 8.78
C ILE A 45 8.88 1.93 9.81
N TYR A 46 10.13 1.98 9.35
CA TYR A 46 11.29 2.06 10.21
C TYR A 46 11.86 3.48 10.15
N HIS A 47 11.72 4.23 11.25
CA HIS A 47 12.23 5.60 11.35
C HIS A 47 13.22 5.68 12.51
N GLU A 48 14.45 6.12 12.24
CA GLU A 48 15.53 6.24 13.23
C GLU A 48 15.76 4.98 14.09
N GLY A 49 15.66 3.80 13.45
CA GLY A 49 15.85 2.50 14.12
C GLY A 49 14.64 2.01 14.94
N LYS A 50 13.55 2.79 15.03
CA LYS A 50 12.29 2.39 15.66
C LYS A 50 11.28 1.92 14.62
N LYS A 51 10.50 0.90 14.98
CA LYS A 51 9.42 0.33 14.15
C LYS A 51 8.10 0.99 14.52
N PHE A 52 7.39 1.51 13.54
CA PHE A 52 6.03 2.03 13.65
C PHE A 52 5.12 1.28 12.67
N VAL A 53 3.86 1.10 13.04
CA VAL A 53 2.83 0.50 12.17
C VAL A 53 1.68 1.49 12.09
N THR A 54 1.53 2.15 10.95
CA THR A 54 0.40 3.06 10.70
C THR A 54 -0.64 2.37 9.82
N HIS A 55 -1.91 2.71 9.95
CA HIS A 55 -2.97 2.18 9.09
C HIS A 55 -3.67 3.31 8.34
N HIS A 56 -4.02 4.40 9.03
CA HIS A 56 -4.58 5.59 8.41
C HIS A 56 -3.52 6.63 8.07
N ILE A 57 -2.56 6.84 8.97
CA ILE A 57 -1.65 7.99 8.87
C ILE A 57 -0.58 7.73 7.79
N PRO A 58 -0.48 8.60 6.76
CA PRO A 58 0.55 8.51 5.73
C PRO A 58 1.96 8.66 6.31
N CYS A 59 2.97 8.09 5.66
CA CYS A 59 4.35 8.12 6.17
C CYS A 59 5.02 9.53 6.13
N GLY A 60 4.38 10.53 5.53
CA GLY A 60 4.90 11.90 5.47
C GLY A 60 5.08 12.55 6.84
N VAL A 61 4.28 12.17 7.84
CA VAL A 61 4.35 12.73 9.20
C VAL A 61 5.72 12.52 9.85
N PHE A 62 6.40 11.41 9.53
CA PHE A 62 7.75 11.11 10.02
C PHE A 62 8.82 12.08 9.48
N HIS A 63 8.49 12.87 8.46
CA HIS A 63 9.40 13.80 7.78
C HIS A 63 8.91 15.26 7.86
N GLY A 64 7.89 15.56 8.67
CA GLY A 64 7.34 16.91 8.75
C GLY A 64 6.54 17.32 7.49
N ILE A 65 6.11 16.36 6.69
CA ILE A 65 5.39 16.61 5.42
C ILE A 65 3.87 16.58 5.66
N ARG A 66 3.13 17.53 5.07
CA ARG A 66 1.68 17.57 5.17
C ARG A 66 1.08 16.26 4.67
N SER A 67 0.34 15.58 5.51
CA SER A 67 -0.14 14.22 5.26
C SER A 67 -1.65 14.25 5.12
N VAL A 68 -2.21 13.63 4.08
CA VAL A 68 -3.65 13.70 3.82
C VAL A 68 -4.25 12.31 3.64
N ILE A 69 -5.35 12.06 4.34
CA ILE A 69 -6.24 10.92 4.07
C ILE A 69 -7.25 11.36 3.00
N GLY A 70 -7.08 10.86 1.78
CA GLY A 70 -7.81 11.30 0.61
C GLY A 70 -9.26 10.79 0.53
N PRO A 71 -10.08 11.36 -0.38
CA PRO A 71 -11.49 11.00 -0.58
C PRO A 71 -11.71 9.55 -1.02
N GLY A 72 -10.68 8.93 -1.60
CA GLY A 72 -10.72 7.53 -1.97
C GLY A 72 -10.78 6.60 -0.76
N CYS A 73 -10.31 7.02 0.41
CA CYS A 73 -10.29 6.22 1.64
C CYS A 73 -11.64 6.14 2.37
N VAL A 74 -11.72 5.17 3.30
CA VAL A 74 -12.73 5.07 4.36
C VAL A 74 -12.02 5.13 5.72
N VAL A 75 -12.52 5.93 6.66
CA VAL A 75 -11.83 6.30 7.91
C VAL A 75 -12.54 5.71 9.13
N ASN A 76 -11.81 4.98 9.97
CA ASN A 76 -12.27 4.60 11.30
C ASN A 76 -11.75 5.64 12.31
N ILE A 77 -12.65 6.32 13.00
CA ILE A 77 -12.31 7.46 13.87
C ILE A 77 -11.50 7.02 15.09
N GLU A 78 -11.90 5.92 15.74
CA GLU A 78 -11.22 5.40 16.93
C GLU A 78 -9.77 5.01 16.61
N GLN A 79 -9.57 4.27 15.52
CA GLN A 79 -8.24 3.87 15.05
C GLN A 79 -7.41 5.08 14.60
N PHE A 80 -8.03 6.07 13.93
CA PHE A 80 -7.36 7.31 13.56
C PHE A 80 -6.84 8.07 14.78
N ASN A 81 -7.70 8.32 15.77
CA ASN A 81 -7.32 9.03 17.00
C ASN A 81 -6.21 8.29 17.76
N LYS A 82 -6.33 6.95 17.85
CA LYS A 82 -5.30 6.12 18.48
C LYS A 82 -3.94 6.27 17.78
N GLU A 83 -3.90 6.22 16.45
CA GLU A 83 -2.65 6.41 15.70
C GLU A 83 -2.08 7.82 15.87
N VAL A 84 -2.95 8.85 15.95
CA VAL A 84 -2.52 10.22 16.22
C VAL A 84 -1.83 10.29 17.58
N ASP A 85 -2.46 9.79 18.64
CA ASP A 85 -1.90 9.86 19.99
C ASP A 85 -0.60 9.04 20.12
N GLU A 86 -0.55 7.82 19.56
CA GLU A 86 0.66 6.99 19.58
C GLU A 86 1.87 7.67 18.91
N LEU A 87 1.65 8.38 17.81
CA LEU A 87 2.71 9.08 17.09
C LEU A 87 3.10 10.42 17.75
N GLU A 88 2.14 11.14 18.33
CA GLU A 88 2.41 12.33 19.15
C GLU A 88 3.25 11.99 20.39
N GLU A 89 2.92 10.90 21.08
CA GLU A 89 3.71 10.39 22.21
C GLU A 89 5.12 9.97 21.79
N ALA A 90 5.28 9.52 20.54
CA ALA A 90 6.58 9.22 19.95
C ALA A 90 7.38 10.46 19.52
N GLY A 91 6.78 11.66 19.60
CA GLY A 91 7.41 12.95 19.35
C GLY A 91 7.19 13.53 17.95
N PHE A 92 6.24 13.01 17.18
CA PHE A 92 5.89 13.56 15.86
C PHE A 92 4.75 14.57 15.95
N ASP A 93 4.85 15.67 15.21
CA ASP A 93 3.83 16.74 15.15
C ASP A 93 2.65 16.37 14.23
N VAL A 94 1.97 15.29 14.57
CA VAL A 94 0.92 14.71 13.73
C VAL A 94 -0.28 15.63 13.64
N LYS A 95 -0.74 16.22 14.74
CA LYS A 95 -1.97 17.03 14.80
C LYS A 95 -1.93 18.23 13.85
N ASN A 96 -0.76 18.83 13.65
CA ASN A 96 -0.59 19.94 12.72
C ASN A 96 -0.45 19.47 11.26
N LEU A 97 0.18 18.31 11.03
CA LEU A 97 0.50 17.79 9.70
C LEU A 97 -0.62 16.99 9.04
N ILE A 98 -1.40 16.22 9.82
CA ILE A 98 -2.42 15.33 9.30
C ILE A 98 -3.68 16.11 8.92
N LYS A 99 -4.22 15.78 7.75
CA LYS A 99 -5.47 16.30 7.22
C LYS A 99 -6.34 15.15 6.71
N ILE A 100 -7.65 15.38 6.67
CA ILE A 100 -8.64 14.44 6.17
C ILE A 100 -9.46 15.16 5.11
N ALA A 101 -9.58 14.57 3.93
CA ALA A 101 -10.48 15.08 2.91
C ALA A 101 -11.90 15.15 3.47
N ALA A 102 -12.53 16.32 3.42
CA ALA A 102 -13.87 16.54 3.98
C ALA A 102 -14.93 15.56 3.43
N ASN A 103 -14.73 15.06 2.21
CA ASN A 103 -15.56 14.10 1.51
C ASN A 103 -15.10 12.63 1.61
N ALA A 104 -14.08 12.31 2.41
CA ALA A 104 -13.76 10.93 2.79
C ALA A 104 -14.93 10.31 3.56
N HIS A 105 -15.13 9.00 3.41
CA HIS A 105 -16.25 8.30 4.07
C HIS A 105 -15.83 7.71 5.41
N ILE A 106 -16.79 7.53 6.32
CA ILE A 106 -16.55 7.04 7.68
C ILE A 106 -16.96 5.57 7.80
N ILE A 107 -16.09 4.78 8.43
CA ILE A 107 -16.40 3.45 8.92
C ILE A 107 -17.19 3.62 10.21
N THR A 108 -18.45 3.16 10.22
CA THR A 108 -19.34 3.23 11.38
C THR A 108 -19.29 1.92 12.17
N ASP A 109 -19.80 1.93 13.40
CA ASP A 109 -19.98 0.72 14.21
C ASP A 109 -20.86 -0.31 13.52
N PHE A 110 -21.85 0.14 12.74
CA PHE A 110 -22.68 -0.75 11.93
C PHE A 110 -21.86 -1.47 10.87
N HIS A 111 -20.95 -0.76 10.19
CA HIS A 111 -20.04 -1.38 9.22
C HIS A 111 -19.14 -2.43 9.87
N MET A 112 -18.56 -2.12 11.03
CA MET A 112 -17.72 -3.06 11.78
C MET A 112 -18.51 -4.29 12.25
N ALA A 113 -19.70 -4.08 12.82
CA ALA A 113 -20.56 -5.16 13.30
C ALA A 113 -21.08 -6.06 12.17
N GLN A 114 -21.29 -5.50 10.97
CA GLN A 114 -21.64 -6.26 9.79
C GLN A 114 -20.45 -7.09 9.29
N ASP A 115 -19.29 -6.47 9.13
CA ASP A 115 -18.07 -7.11 8.62
C ASP A 115 -17.56 -8.21 9.57
N ALA A 116 -17.73 -8.03 10.88
CA ALA A 116 -17.36 -9.03 11.89
C ALA A 116 -18.08 -10.38 11.71
N LYS A 117 -19.27 -10.37 11.11
CA LYS A 117 -20.10 -11.56 10.83
C LYS A 117 -19.74 -12.24 9.51
N ASP A 118 -18.90 -11.63 8.67
CA ASP A 118 -18.40 -12.25 7.46
C ASP A 118 -17.37 -13.35 7.82
N ASN A 119 -17.57 -14.54 7.26
CA ASN A 119 -16.67 -15.67 7.39
C ASN A 119 -16.33 -16.29 6.02
N THR A 120 -16.62 -15.59 4.92
CA THR A 120 -16.48 -16.14 3.57
C THR A 120 -15.25 -15.58 2.87
N ILE A 121 -15.01 -14.28 2.98
CA ILE A 121 -13.92 -13.61 2.26
C ILE A 121 -12.61 -13.61 3.05
N GLY A 122 -12.70 -13.68 4.39
CA GLY A 122 -11.52 -13.54 5.26
C GLY A 122 -11.13 -12.08 5.51
N THR A 123 -12.12 -11.18 5.63
CA THR A 123 -11.86 -9.75 5.83
C THR A 123 -11.10 -9.48 7.13
N THR A 124 -10.53 -8.28 7.24
CA THR A 124 -9.88 -7.82 8.47
C THR A 124 -10.87 -7.45 9.57
N LYS A 125 -12.18 -7.57 9.32
CA LYS A 125 -13.27 -7.25 10.26
C LYS A 125 -13.20 -5.80 10.75
N ARG A 126 -12.78 -4.90 9.86
CA ARG A 126 -12.60 -3.46 10.12
C ARG A 126 -13.72 -2.60 9.53
N GLY A 127 -14.69 -3.19 8.83
CA GLY A 127 -15.84 -2.47 8.29
C GLY A 127 -15.59 -1.81 6.93
N ASN A 128 -14.43 -2.02 6.32
CA ASN A 128 -14.07 -1.40 5.04
C ASN A 128 -15.06 -1.75 3.93
N GLY A 129 -15.38 -3.03 3.75
CA GLY A 129 -16.30 -3.47 2.69
C GLY A 129 -17.69 -2.82 2.78
N PRO A 130 -18.38 -2.93 3.92
CA PRO A 130 -19.65 -2.23 4.13
C PRO A 130 -19.56 -0.71 3.97
N ALA A 131 -18.46 -0.08 4.40
CA ALA A 131 -18.28 1.37 4.22
C ALA A 131 -18.15 1.77 2.73
N TYR A 132 -17.38 1.01 1.94
CA TYR A 132 -17.30 1.22 0.49
C TYR A 132 -18.64 0.96 -0.20
N ARG A 133 -19.36 -0.09 0.19
CA ARG A 133 -20.71 -0.35 -0.31
C ARG A 133 -21.62 0.87 -0.08
N ASP A 134 -21.62 1.43 1.12
CA ASP A 134 -22.49 2.55 1.46
C ASP A 134 -22.04 3.86 0.80
N LYS A 135 -20.73 4.05 0.57
CA LYS A 135 -20.18 5.11 -0.29
C LYS A 135 -20.77 5.05 -1.71
N TYR A 136 -20.66 3.90 -2.38
CA TYR A 136 -21.19 3.75 -3.75
C TYR A 136 -22.72 3.70 -3.80
N ALA A 137 -23.39 3.24 -2.73
CA ALA A 137 -24.83 3.32 -2.58
C ALA A 137 -25.35 4.74 -2.29
N ARG A 138 -24.45 5.70 -2.02
CA ARG A 138 -24.74 7.10 -1.66
C ARG A 138 -25.53 7.21 -0.34
N LYS A 139 -25.20 6.35 0.63
CA LYS A 139 -25.80 6.28 1.96
C LYS A 139 -24.80 6.42 3.10
N GLY A 140 -23.50 6.41 2.80
CA GLY A 140 -22.46 6.50 3.81
C GLY A 140 -22.32 7.91 4.41
N VAL A 141 -21.82 7.96 5.64
CA VAL A 141 -21.48 9.20 6.35
C VAL A 141 -20.11 9.69 5.86
N ARG A 142 -19.96 11.00 5.63
CA ARG A 142 -18.68 11.62 5.25
C ARG A 142 -18.04 12.40 6.39
N ALA A 143 -16.74 12.63 6.29
CA ALA A 143 -15.93 13.22 7.36
C ALA A 143 -16.41 14.61 7.81
N PHE A 144 -16.92 15.45 6.89
CA PHE A 144 -17.47 16.77 7.25
C PHE A 144 -18.69 16.72 8.18
N GLU A 145 -19.39 15.59 8.22
CA GLU A 145 -20.56 15.37 9.09
C GLU A 145 -20.16 15.00 10.52
N VAL A 146 -18.87 14.76 10.79
CA VAL A 146 -18.35 14.32 12.09
C VAL A 146 -17.65 15.50 12.81
N PRO A 147 -18.24 16.05 13.89
CA PRO A 147 -17.69 17.21 14.59
C PRO A 147 -16.26 17.03 15.12
N GLU A 148 -15.93 15.83 15.60
CA GLU A 148 -14.60 15.52 16.13
C GLU A 148 -13.48 15.66 15.09
N LEU A 149 -13.81 15.47 13.80
CA LEU A 149 -12.82 15.57 12.73
C LEU A 149 -12.62 17.00 12.22
N HIS A 150 -13.45 17.97 12.63
CA HIS A 150 -13.46 19.33 12.05
C HIS A 150 -12.10 20.03 12.06
N GLY A 151 -11.26 19.78 13.07
CA GLY A 151 -9.90 20.32 13.15
C GLY A 151 -8.91 19.77 12.10
N TYR A 152 -9.24 18.65 11.47
CA TYR A 152 -8.39 17.98 10.48
C TYR A 152 -8.89 18.15 9.05
N LEU A 153 -10.09 18.69 8.83
CA LEU A 153 -10.72 18.66 7.52
C LEU A 153 -10.06 19.62 6.53
N VAL A 154 -9.89 19.15 5.30
CA VAL A 154 -9.52 19.98 4.14
C VAL A 154 -10.47 19.73 2.98
N ASP A 155 -10.74 20.78 2.21
CA ASP A 155 -11.26 20.62 0.86
C ASP A 155 -10.12 20.26 -0.07
N MET A 156 -10.15 19.05 -0.63
CA MET A 156 -9.04 18.54 -1.45
C MET A 156 -8.72 19.41 -2.66
N TYR A 157 -9.74 20.02 -3.27
CA TYR A 157 -9.52 20.88 -4.42
C TYR A 157 -8.71 22.11 -4.00
N SER A 158 -9.14 22.78 -2.94
CA SER A 158 -8.45 23.95 -2.38
C SER A 158 -7.05 23.60 -1.88
N GLU A 159 -6.89 22.45 -1.21
CA GLU A 159 -5.61 21.98 -0.67
C GLU A 159 -4.56 21.73 -1.76
N ILE A 160 -5.00 21.22 -2.91
CA ILE A 160 -4.13 20.81 -4.01
C ILE A 160 -3.93 21.94 -5.02
N HIS A 161 -4.98 22.64 -5.44
CA HIS A 161 -4.93 23.59 -6.56
C HIS A 161 -4.85 25.06 -6.15
N ASP A 162 -5.42 25.42 -5.00
CA ASP A 162 -5.60 26.82 -4.58
C ASP A 162 -5.00 27.10 -3.19
N ASN A 163 -3.99 26.34 -2.76
CA ASN A 163 -3.41 26.46 -1.44
C ASN A 163 -2.30 27.54 -1.41
N PRO A 164 -2.50 28.65 -0.67
CA PRO A 164 -1.52 29.74 -0.63
C PRO A 164 -0.27 29.42 0.19
N GLU A 165 -0.26 28.35 0.98
CA GLU A 165 0.91 27.94 1.77
C GLU A 165 2.04 27.35 0.90
N PHE A 166 1.71 26.87 -0.30
CA PHE A 166 2.66 26.18 -1.18
C PHE A 166 2.73 26.85 -2.55
N ASN A 167 3.91 27.31 -2.94
CA ASN A 167 4.14 27.88 -4.28
C ASN A 167 3.88 26.84 -5.39
N GLU A 168 4.25 25.58 -5.14
CA GLU A 168 3.97 24.45 -6.00
C GLU A 168 3.69 23.21 -5.14
N VAL A 169 2.54 22.58 -5.36
CA VAL A 169 2.21 21.31 -4.73
C VAL A 169 2.94 20.16 -5.45
N LYS A 170 3.67 19.36 -4.66
CA LYS A 170 4.37 18.14 -5.06
C LYS A 170 3.89 16.99 -4.17
N ILE A 171 3.34 15.93 -4.77
CA ILE A 171 2.60 14.90 -4.04
C ILE A 171 3.29 13.54 -4.17
N LEU A 172 3.37 12.81 -3.06
CA LEU A 172 3.58 11.37 -3.07
C LEU A 172 2.27 10.65 -2.71
N PHE A 173 1.71 9.91 -3.65
CA PHE A 173 0.56 9.06 -3.41
C PHE A 173 0.99 7.71 -2.83
N GLU A 174 0.58 7.45 -1.59
CA GLU A 174 0.87 6.22 -0.88
C GLU A 174 -0.34 5.28 -0.97
N GLY A 175 -0.21 4.18 -1.72
CA GLY A 175 -1.29 3.21 -1.86
C GLY A 175 -1.56 2.42 -0.59
N ALA A 176 -2.68 1.73 -0.53
CA ALA A 176 -2.96 0.68 0.43
C ALA A 176 -3.25 -0.63 -0.30
N GLN A 177 -2.91 -1.76 0.35
CA GLN A 177 -2.97 -3.11 -0.25
C GLN A 177 -2.13 -3.20 -1.54
N GLY A 178 -2.40 -4.19 -2.39
CA GLY A 178 -1.71 -4.39 -3.67
C GLY A 178 -2.60 -4.88 -4.79
N PHE A 179 -2.04 -4.92 -5.99
CA PHE A 179 -2.71 -5.19 -7.24
C PHE A 179 -3.55 -6.49 -7.24
N GLY A 180 -3.02 -7.59 -6.68
CA GLY A 180 -3.75 -8.86 -6.56
C GLY A 180 -4.98 -8.80 -5.64
N LEU A 181 -5.12 -7.73 -4.85
CA LEU A 181 -6.28 -7.44 -4.02
C LEU A 181 -7.17 -6.33 -4.59
N ASP A 182 -6.89 -5.79 -5.78
CA ASP A 182 -7.72 -4.77 -6.39
C ASP A 182 -9.13 -5.31 -6.68
N ILE A 183 -10.16 -4.49 -6.50
CA ILE A 183 -11.56 -4.91 -6.65
C ILE A 183 -11.91 -5.38 -8.08
N ASP A 184 -11.26 -4.83 -9.11
CA ASP A 184 -11.53 -5.15 -10.51
C ASP A 184 -10.48 -6.07 -11.13
N TRP A 185 -9.21 -5.88 -10.72
CA TRP A 185 -8.06 -6.56 -11.34
C TRP A 185 -7.47 -7.69 -10.51
N GLY A 186 -7.85 -7.79 -9.24
CA GLY A 186 -7.39 -8.81 -8.32
C GLY A 186 -8.20 -10.11 -8.42
N ASP A 187 -7.92 -11.01 -7.48
CA ASP A 187 -8.55 -12.34 -7.40
C ASP A 187 -9.99 -12.30 -6.85
N TYR A 188 -10.91 -11.63 -7.55
CA TYR A 188 -12.30 -11.53 -7.10
C TYR A 188 -12.92 -12.92 -6.86
N PRO A 189 -13.59 -13.17 -5.72
CA PRO A 189 -14.04 -12.19 -4.72
C PRO A 189 -13.07 -11.93 -3.54
N PHE A 190 -11.87 -12.51 -3.55
CA PHE A 190 -10.89 -12.43 -2.45
C PHE A 190 -10.02 -11.17 -2.50
N VAL A 191 -10.68 -10.02 -2.62
CA VAL A 191 -10.09 -8.71 -2.89
C VAL A 191 -10.52 -7.68 -1.84
N THR A 192 -9.84 -6.53 -1.79
CA THR A 192 -10.34 -5.36 -1.05
C THR A 192 -11.47 -4.68 -1.82
N SER A 193 -12.21 -3.79 -1.17
CA SER A 193 -13.34 -3.06 -1.76
C SER A 193 -12.94 -1.70 -2.34
N SER A 194 -11.67 -1.55 -2.75
CA SER A 194 -11.11 -0.30 -3.26
C SER A 194 -10.16 -0.55 -4.43
N HIS A 195 -9.88 0.47 -5.23
CA HIS A 195 -8.87 0.40 -6.28
C HIS A 195 -7.47 0.62 -5.70
N CYS A 196 -6.57 -0.34 -5.92
CA CYS A 196 -5.17 -0.33 -5.48
C CYS A 196 -4.22 0.22 -6.55
N THR A 197 -4.73 0.50 -7.75
CA THR A 197 -3.97 0.98 -8.91
C THR A 197 -3.73 2.50 -8.90
N VAL A 198 -2.91 2.98 -9.84
CA VAL A 198 -2.71 4.42 -10.14
C VAL A 198 -4.03 5.14 -10.45
N GLY A 199 -5.02 4.44 -11.01
CA GLY A 199 -6.37 4.98 -11.20
C GLY A 199 -6.98 5.48 -9.88
N GLY A 200 -6.75 4.75 -8.78
CA GLY A 200 -7.17 5.16 -7.44
C GLY A 200 -6.51 6.47 -7.00
N ALA A 201 -5.22 6.68 -7.30
CA ALA A 201 -4.51 7.92 -6.97
C ALA A 201 -5.09 9.13 -7.72
N ILE A 202 -5.36 8.98 -9.02
CA ILE A 202 -5.92 10.05 -9.87
C ILE A 202 -7.29 10.54 -9.36
N LEU A 203 -8.12 9.63 -8.84
CA LEU A 203 -9.43 9.95 -8.28
C LEU A 203 -9.38 10.86 -7.02
N ASN A 204 -8.19 11.17 -6.50
CA ASN A 204 -7.98 12.06 -5.36
C ASN A 204 -7.73 13.53 -5.77
N GLY A 205 -8.13 13.90 -6.99
CA GLY A 205 -8.27 15.31 -7.39
C GLY A 205 -7.09 15.86 -8.20
N VAL A 206 -6.27 14.99 -8.80
CA VAL A 206 -5.14 15.40 -9.65
C VAL A 206 -5.39 15.02 -11.11
N PRO A 207 -4.92 15.82 -12.09
CA PRO A 207 -5.02 15.44 -13.49
C PRO A 207 -4.07 14.29 -13.81
N PRO A 208 -4.43 13.31 -14.67
CA PRO A 208 -3.55 12.20 -15.04
C PRO A 208 -2.17 12.63 -15.54
N LYS A 209 -2.10 13.77 -16.23
CA LYS A 209 -0.85 14.35 -16.77
C LYS A 209 0.13 14.86 -15.70
N SER A 210 -0.30 14.95 -14.44
CA SER A 210 0.59 15.35 -13.33
C SER A 210 1.41 14.18 -12.77
N ILE A 211 1.02 12.94 -13.07
CA ILE A 211 1.77 11.76 -12.64
C ILE A 211 3.09 11.70 -13.42
N ARG A 212 4.20 11.81 -12.70
CA ARG A 212 5.56 11.78 -13.24
C ARG A 212 6.15 10.39 -13.11
N ASP A 213 6.34 9.91 -11.88
CA ASP A 213 6.87 8.59 -11.62
C ASP A 213 5.82 7.68 -10.96
N VAL A 214 5.74 6.45 -11.45
CA VAL A 214 4.97 5.36 -10.85
C VAL A 214 5.95 4.31 -10.35
N TRP A 215 6.04 4.23 -9.03
CA TRP A 215 6.86 3.29 -8.28
C TRP A 215 6.05 2.02 -8.02
N GLY A 216 6.40 0.95 -8.73
CA GLY A 216 5.90 -0.40 -8.46
C GLY A 216 6.78 -1.10 -7.44
N VAL A 217 6.17 -1.70 -6.42
CA VAL A 217 6.87 -2.45 -5.38
C VAL A 217 6.39 -3.89 -5.38
N ALA A 218 7.33 -4.83 -5.46
CA ALA A 218 7.08 -6.27 -5.38
C ALA A 218 8.10 -6.92 -4.42
N LYS A 219 7.82 -8.12 -3.94
CA LYS A 219 8.81 -9.04 -3.38
C LYS A 219 9.27 -10.00 -4.46
N VAL A 220 10.45 -10.59 -4.27
CA VAL A 220 10.98 -11.67 -5.14
C VAL A 220 10.26 -13.03 -4.95
N TYR A 221 9.29 -13.10 -4.05
CA TYR A 221 8.32 -14.18 -3.85
C TYR A 221 7.00 -13.53 -3.43
N GLU A 222 5.88 -14.26 -3.48
CA GLU A 222 4.59 -13.69 -3.12
C GLU A 222 4.11 -14.12 -1.74
N THR A 223 3.35 -13.24 -1.12
CA THR A 223 2.72 -13.49 0.19
C THR A 223 1.28 -13.05 0.19
N TYR A 224 0.40 -13.87 0.77
CA TYR A 224 -1.02 -13.59 0.88
C TYR A 224 -1.53 -13.81 2.32
N VAL A 225 -2.51 -13.00 2.72
CA VAL A 225 -3.24 -13.16 3.98
C VAL A 225 -4.73 -13.16 3.66
N GLY A 226 -5.40 -14.28 3.95
CA GLY A 226 -6.83 -14.47 3.71
C GLY A 226 -7.18 -15.95 3.59
N GLU A 227 -8.42 -16.23 3.22
CA GLU A 227 -8.99 -17.59 3.18
C GLU A 227 -8.81 -18.29 1.82
N LYS A 228 -8.43 -17.55 0.76
CA LYS A 228 -8.17 -18.15 -0.56
C LYS A 228 -6.99 -19.15 -0.47
N PRO A 229 -7.08 -20.32 -1.12
CA PRO A 229 -5.92 -21.17 -1.35
C PRO A 229 -4.85 -20.42 -2.17
N PHE A 230 -3.70 -20.16 -1.55
CA PHE A 230 -2.61 -19.38 -2.15
C PHE A 230 -1.25 -20.06 -1.96
N GLU A 231 -1.04 -20.71 -0.82
CA GLU A 231 0.23 -21.34 -0.48
C GLU A 231 0.61 -22.40 -1.52
N GLY A 232 1.82 -22.29 -2.06
CA GLY A 232 2.34 -23.27 -3.00
C GLY A 232 2.71 -24.59 -2.29
N THR A 233 3.20 -25.56 -3.05
CA THR A 233 3.47 -26.93 -2.55
C THR A 233 4.91 -27.19 -2.14
N ASP A 234 5.79 -26.19 -2.26
CA ASP A 234 7.22 -26.32 -1.95
C ASP A 234 7.45 -26.34 -0.44
N ASP A 235 8.26 -27.28 0.05
CA ASP A 235 8.56 -27.44 1.47
C ASP A 235 9.40 -26.27 2.02
N ILE A 236 10.09 -25.53 1.14
CA ILE A 236 10.90 -24.36 1.51
C ILE A 236 10.06 -23.20 2.05
N PHE A 237 8.76 -23.15 1.76
CA PHE A 237 7.91 -22.01 2.12
C PHE A 237 7.84 -21.78 3.63
N SER A 238 7.95 -22.84 4.45
CA SER A 238 8.04 -22.67 5.90
C SER A 238 9.31 -21.90 6.32
N LYS A 239 10.43 -22.16 5.65
CA LYS A 239 11.70 -21.48 5.91
C LYS A 239 11.68 -20.02 5.40
N ILE A 240 11.10 -19.78 4.22
CA ILE A 240 10.89 -18.41 3.70
C ILE A 240 10.03 -17.60 4.67
N ARG A 241 9.00 -18.21 5.27
CA ARG A 241 8.13 -17.55 6.24
C ARG A 241 8.88 -17.05 7.46
N GLU A 242 9.72 -17.91 8.03
CA GLU A 242 10.48 -17.59 9.24
C GLU A 242 11.53 -16.51 8.97
N ILE A 243 12.35 -16.68 7.94
CA ILE A 243 13.42 -15.74 7.57
C ILE A 243 12.83 -14.40 7.12
N GLY A 244 11.78 -14.45 6.30
CA GLY A 244 11.11 -13.26 5.79
C GLY A 244 10.26 -12.54 6.84
N GLU A 245 10.14 -13.06 8.07
CA GLU A 245 9.22 -12.56 9.10
C GLU A 245 7.79 -12.38 8.55
N GLU A 246 7.31 -13.35 7.78
CA GLU A 246 6.06 -13.26 7.03
C GLU A 246 4.85 -13.56 7.90
N PHE A 247 4.59 -12.61 8.80
CA PHE A 247 3.47 -12.60 9.73
C PHE A 247 2.76 -11.24 9.67
N GLY A 248 1.43 -11.24 9.78
CA GLY A 248 0.64 -10.02 9.75
C GLY A 248 1.06 -9.04 10.86
N ALA A 249 1.40 -7.79 10.49
CA ALA A 249 1.94 -6.80 11.44
C ALA A 249 1.02 -6.48 12.64
N THR A 250 -0.30 -6.66 12.50
CA THR A 250 -1.27 -6.43 13.58
C THR A 250 -1.78 -7.73 14.20
N THR A 251 -2.03 -8.77 13.40
CA THR A 251 -2.70 -9.99 13.86
C THR A 251 -1.73 -11.12 14.21
N GLY A 252 -0.48 -11.05 13.77
CA GLY A 252 0.51 -12.13 13.89
C GLY A 252 0.20 -13.37 13.04
N ARG A 253 -0.85 -13.34 12.20
CA ARG A 253 -1.22 -14.50 11.39
C ARG A 253 -0.13 -14.83 10.38
N PRO A 254 0.25 -16.11 10.20
CA PRO A 254 1.23 -16.51 9.19
C PRO A 254 0.68 -16.19 7.80
N ARG A 255 1.53 -15.63 6.95
CA ARG A 255 1.18 -15.43 5.53
C ARG A 255 1.34 -16.74 4.78
N GLN A 256 0.44 -16.99 3.84
CA GLN A 256 0.64 -17.99 2.81
C GLN A 256 1.73 -17.50 1.86
N ILE A 257 2.61 -18.39 1.38
CA ILE A 257 3.77 -18.03 0.56
C ILE A 257 3.73 -18.81 -0.74
N ASN A 258 4.10 -18.13 -1.82
CA ASN A 258 4.25 -18.75 -3.12
C ASN A 258 5.43 -18.14 -3.87
N TRP A 259 5.89 -18.81 -4.92
CA TRP A 259 6.85 -18.21 -5.84
C TRP A 259 6.21 -17.05 -6.61
N MET A 260 7.03 -16.10 -7.03
CA MET A 260 6.54 -14.96 -7.81
C MET A 260 5.93 -15.42 -9.13
N ASP A 261 4.81 -14.82 -9.53
CA ASP A 261 4.20 -15.01 -10.84
C ASP A 261 4.57 -13.84 -11.77
N MET A 262 5.35 -14.15 -12.80
CA MET A 262 5.83 -13.18 -13.77
C MET A 262 4.71 -12.60 -14.63
N ASP A 263 3.67 -13.38 -14.95
CA ASP A 263 2.56 -12.93 -15.80
C ASP A 263 1.68 -11.93 -15.04
N SER A 264 1.39 -12.26 -13.78
CA SER A 264 0.69 -11.36 -12.85
C SER A 264 1.46 -10.05 -12.64
N LEU A 265 2.79 -10.13 -12.46
CA LEU A 265 3.65 -8.95 -12.36
C LEU A 265 3.59 -8.10 -13.64
N LYS A 266 3.73 -8.69 -14.84
CA LYS A 266 3.67 -7.98 -16.13
C LYS A 266 2.33 -7.27 -16.34
N MET A 267 1.23 -7.89 -15.91
CA MET A 267 -0.10 -7.29 -15.92
C MET A 267 -0.17 -6.09 -14.98
N ALA A 268 0.30 -6.23 -13.74
CA ALA A 268 0.35 -5.14 -12.76
C ALA A 268 1.20 -3.95 -13.25
N LEU A 269 2.36 -4.22 -13.86
CA LEU A 269 3.23 -3.22 -14.47
C LEU A 269 2.52 -2.46 -15.60
N ALA A 270 1.79 -3.17 -16.48
CA ALA A 270 1.08 -2.56 -17.60
C ALA A 270 -0.07 -1.66 -17.15
N ILE A 271 -0.95 -2.16 -16.27
CA ILE A 271 -2.14 -1.43 -15.83
C ILE A 271 -1.75 -0.17 -15.05
N ASN A 272 -0.69 -0.23 -14.26
CA ASN A 272 -0.25 0.92 -13.48
C ASN A 272 0.66 1.87 -14.25
N GLY A 273 1.21 1.47 -15.40
CA GLY A 273 2.18 2.30 -16.13
C GLY A 273 3.46 2.55 -15.32
N VAL A 274 3.94 1.51 -14.62
CA VAL A 274 5.14 1.58 -13.78
C VAL A 274 6.36 1.99 -14.62
N ASN A 275 7.15 2.92 -14.09
CA ASN A 275 8.43 3.35 -14.68
C ASN A 275 9.62 3.20 -13.70
N ARG A 276 9.37 2.97 -12.41
CA ARG A 276 10.35 2.64 -11.38
C ARG A 276 9.92 1.36 -10.66
N LEU A 277 10.75 0.33 -10.62
CA LEU A 277 10.41 -0.97 -10.04
C LEU A 277 11.37 -1.32 -8.90
N VAL A 278 10.83 -1.63 -7.73
CA VAL A 278 11.60 -2.07 -6.56
C VAL A 278 11.18 -3.49 -6.17
N PHE A 279 12.13 -4.41 -6.20
CA PHE A 279 11.99 -5.74 -5.60
C PHE A 279 12.58 -5.76 -4.19
N ASN A 280 11.77 -6.06 -3.19
CA ASN A 280 12.21 -6.25 -1.82
C ASN A 280 12.42 -7.74 -1.49
N LYS A 281 13.05 -7.98 -0.32
CA LYS A 281 13.23 -9.31 0.28
C LYS A 281 14.12 -10.25 -0.54
N ALA A 282 15.01 -9.69 -1.37
CA ALA A 282 15.98 -10.48 -2.13
C ALA A 282 16.91 -11.30 -1.21
N ASP A 283 17.23 -10.74 -0.03
CA ASP A 283 18.01 -11.37 1.05
C ASP A 283 17.41 -12.68 1.58
N VAL A 284 16.08 -12.80 1.57
CA VAL A 284 15.40 -14.03 2.03
C VAL A 284 15.71 -15.20 1.10
N LEU A 285 15.66 -14.96 -0.22
CA LEU A 285 15.99 -16.00 -1.20
C LEU A 285 17.48 -16.35 -1.21
N GLU A 286 18.34 -15.38 -0.94
CA GLU A 286 19.76 -15.63 -0.67
C GLU A 286 19.95 -16.55 0.53
N GLU A 287 19.23 -16.36 1.64
CA GLU A 287 19.40 -17.22 2.81
C GLU A 287 18.81 -18.63 2.63
N VAL A 288 17.73 -18.76 1.84
CA VAL A 288 17.17 -20.09 1.52
C VAL A 288 17.89 -20.82 0.40
N GLN A 289 18.70 -20.11 -0.42
CA GLN A 289 19.45 -20.66 -1.56
C GLN A 289 18.54 -21.38 -2.57
N LYS A 290 17.36 -20.80 -2.84
CA LYS A 290 16.39 -21.33 -3.81
C LYS A 290 15.65 -20.17 -4.47
N TRP A 291 15.74 -20.11 -5.79
CA TRP A 291 15.19 -19.04 -6.62
C TRP A 291 14.30 -19.66 -7.68
N CYS A 292 13.00 -19.42 -7.56
CA CYS A 292 12.01 -19.92 -8.52
C CYS A 292 11.00 -18.82 -8.88
N ILE A 293 10.57 -18.83 -10.14
CA ILE A 293 9.54 -17.93 -10.66
C ILE A 293 8.59 -18.74 -11.55
N TYR A 294 7.29 -18.45 -11.47
CA TYR A 294 6.30 -18.94 -12.43
C TYR A 294 6.20 -18.01 -13.64
N SER A 295 6.11 -18.57 -14.84
CA SER A 295 5.63 -17.86 -16.04
C SER A 295 4.84 -18.83 -16.92
N GLY A 296 3.61 -18.44 -17.23
CA GLY A 296 2.58 -19.35 -17.75
C GLY A 296 2.37 -20.53 -16.81
N ILE A 297 2.37 -21.73 -17.39
CA ILE A 297 2.22 -22.99 -16.64
C ILE A 297 3.55 -23.54 -16.08
N ASN A 298 4.67 -22.87 -16.37
CA ASN A 298 5.99 -23.39 -16.09
C ASN A 298 6.59 -22.73 -14.84
N MET A 299 7.31 -23.53 -14.05
CA MET A 299 8.17 -23.04 -12.98
C MET A 299 9.61 -23.04 -13.47
N PHE A 300 10.26 -21.88 -13.41
CA PHE A 300 11.68 -21.72 -13.72
C PHE A 300 12.45 -21.68 -12.42
N GLN A 301 13.52 -22.49 -12.32
CA GLN A 301 14.45 -22.49 -11.20
C GLN A 301 15.80 -21.95 -11.67
N PHE A 302 16.43 -21.12 -10.85
CA PHE A 302 17.69 -20.46 -11.16
C PHE A 302 18.81 -20.96 -10.23
N GLU A 303 20.06 -20.88 -10.69
CA GLU A 303 21.24 -21.29 -9.93
C GLU A 303 21.66 -20.25 -8.89
N SER A 304 21.35 -18.97 -9.15
CA SER A 304 21.65 -17.85 -8.28
C SER A 304 20.62 -16.73 -8.39
N SER A 305 20.63 -15.81 -7.42
CA SER A 305 19.82 -14.58 -7.49
C SER A 305 20.21 -13.70 -8.68
N ALA A 306 21.50 -13.66 -9.05
CA ALA A 306 21.95 -12.89 -10.20
C ALA A 306 21.35 -13.39 -11.52
N ASP A 307 21.25 -14.71 -11.69
CA ASP A 307 20.61 -15.33 -12.87
C ASP A 307 19.11 -15.03 -12.89
N MET A 308 18.45 -15.14 -11.74
CA MET A 308 17.03 -14.80 -11.59
C MET A 308 16.77 -13.33 -11.92
N GLN A 309 17.58 -12.40 -11.39
CA GLN A 309 17.45 -10.96 -11.64
C GLN A 309 17.65 -10.63 -13.12
N THR A 310 18.69 -11.19 -13.74
CA THR A 310 18.96 -11.03 -15.19
C THR A 310 17.78 -11.55 -16.02
N TRP A 311 17.20 -12.68 -15.62
CA TRP A 311 16.02 -13.22 -16.30
C TRP A 311 14.80 -12.31 -16.14
N ILE A 312 14.49 -11.84 -14.92
CA ILE A 312 13.39 -10.89 -14.67
C ILE A 312 13.54 -9.64 -15.55
N GLU A 313 14.74 -9.04 -15.58
CA GLU A 313 15.03 -7.86 -16.38
C GLU A 313 14.83 -8.13 -17.89
N SER A 314 15.23 -9.30 -18.37
CA SER A 314 15.01 -9.69 -19.77
C SER A 314 13.52 -9.79 -20.11
N GLU A 315 12.69 -10.29 -19.18
CA GLU A 315 11.26 -10.47 -19.36
C GLU A 315 10.46 -9.15 -19.35
N ILE A 316 11.03 -8.06 -18.85
CA ILE A 316 10.42 -6.72 -18.80
C ILE A 316 11.22 -5.67 -19.59
N SER A 317 12.18 -6.11 -20.39
CA SER A 317 13.10 -5.25 -21.15
C SER A 317 12.41 -4.43 -22.25
N ASP A 318 11.19 -4.79 -22.63
CA ASP A 318 10.33 -4.03 -23.54
C ASP A 318 9.80 -2.73 -22.91
N ARG A 319 10.04 -2.52 -21.61
CA ARG A 319 9.57 -1.38 -20.83
C ARG A 319 10.74 -0.50 -20.39
N VAL A 320 10.51 0.80 -20.37
CA VAL A 320 11.47 1.76 -19.80
C VAL A 320 11.29 1.76 -18.29
N LEU A 321 11.99 0.84 -17.63
CA LEU A 321 11.95 0.64 -16.17
C LEU A 321 13.34 0.87 -15.57
N ASP A 322 13.39 1.62 -14.48
CA ASP A 322 14.51 1.60 -13.56
C ASP A 322 14.26 0.53 -12.49
N VAL A 323 15.06 -0.53 -12.46
CA VAL A 323 14.83 -1.71 -11.60
C VAL A 323 15.85 -1.72 -10.47
N THR A 324 15.39 -1.92 -9.24
CA THR A 324 16.25 -2.05 -8.05
C THR A 324 15.86 -3.27 -7.24
N PHE A 325 16.85 -4.10 -6.89
CA PHE A 325 16.69 -5.25 -5.99
C PHE A 325 17.28 -4.92 -4.62
N SER A 326 16.42 -4.84 -3.62
CA SER A 326 16.78 -4.51 -2.25
C SER A 326 16.79 -5.77 -1.37
N GLY A 327 17.97 -6.07 -0.80
CA GLY A 327 18.15 -7.06 0.27
C GLY A 327 18.18 -6.48 1.69
N ASN A 328 17.83 -5.20 1.89
CA ASN A 328 17.92 -4.56 3.21
C ASN A 328 16.55 -4.10 3.71
N LYS A 329 16.16 -4.47 4.93
CA LYS A 329 14.90 -4.00 5.54
C LYS A 329 14.85 -2.48 5.82
N HIS A 330 15.99 -1.79 5.81
CA HIS A 330 16.14 -0.38 6.15
C HIS A 330 16.53 0.53 4.98
N ALA A 331 16.90 0.00 3.81
CA ALA A 331 17.34 0.78 2.66
C ALA A 331 16.85 0.17 1.35
N ILE A 332 16.50 1.01 0.37
CA ILE A 332 16.27 0.59 -1.02
C ILE A 332 17.62 0.39 -1.68
#